data_AF-A0AAP0S2T8-F1
#
_entry.id   AF-A0AAP0S2T8-F1
#
_cell.length_a   1.000
_cell.length_b   1.000
_cell.length_c   1.000
_cell.angle_alpha   90.00
_cell.angle_beta   90.00
_cell.angle_gamma   90.00
#
_symmetry.space_group_name_H-M   'P 1'
#
loop_
_entity.id
_entity.type
_entity.pdbx_description
1 polymer ?
#
loop_
_entity_poly.entity_id
_entity_poly.type
_entity_poly.pdbx_seq_one_letter_code
_entity_poly.pdbx_strand_id
1 'polypeptide(L)'
;METIRQRPKPSHPHLPHLHLLFLIFVSYLVVTPSGGKAEEEPVGYGYTVRSITVSDYGKVLTAHLQLIKTSSVFGPDIHNLSLIAR
;
A
#
# COMPACT_ATOMS: atom_id res chain seq x y z
N MET A 1 -6.07 1.89 -83.01
CA MET A 1 -6.78 1.37 -81.82
C MET A 1 -5.79 1.48 -80.66
N GLU A 2 -5.78 2.62 -79.97
CA GLU A 2 -4.83 2.89 -78.88
C GLU A 2 -5.26 2.17 -77.60
N THR A 3 -4.34 1.42 -76.99
CA THR A 3 -4.55 0.79 -75.69
C THR A 3 -4.13 1.75 -74.57
N ILE A 4 -5.12 2.29 -73.85
CA ILE A 4 -4.92 3.12 -72.66
C ILE A 4 -4.32 2.26 -71.55
N ARG A 5 -3.08 2.57 -71.15
CA ARG A 5 -2.43 1.98 -69.98
C ARG A 5 -3.03 2.58 -68.69
N GLN A 6 -3.73 1.78 -67.91
CA GLN A 6 -4.14 2.18 -66.55
C GLN A 6 -2.91 2.15 -65.61
N ARG A 7 -2.69 3.25 -64.88
CA ARG A 7 -1.68 3.30 -63.81
C ARG A 7 -2.17 2.57 -62.57
N PRO A 8 -1.30 1.83 -61.86
CA PRO A 8 -1.67 1.13 -60.63
C PRO A 8 -2.04 2.14 -59.53
N LYS A 9 -3.14 1.85 -58.82
CA LYS A 9 -3.61 2.64 -57.67
C LYS A 9 -2.67 2.40 -56.49
N PRO A 10 -2.14 3.45 -55.83
CA PRO A 10 -1.20 3.27 -54.73
C PRO A 10 -1.92 2.62 -53.54
N SER A 11 -1.45 1.45 -53.13
CA SER A 11 -1.84 0.77 -51.91
C SER A 11 -1.46 1.64 -50.70
N HIS A 12 -2.47 2.04 -49.94
CA HIS A 12 -2.30 2.92 -48.78
C HIS A 12 -1.35 2.31 -47.75
N PRO A 13 -0.39 3.11 -47.21
CA PRO A 13 0.63 2.59 -46.34
C PRO A 13 0.01 2.10 -45.02
N HIS A 14 0.55 1.00 -44.51
CA HIS A 14 0.19 0.27 -43.29
C HIS A 14 0.46 1.06 -41.98
N LEU A 15 0.50 2.39 -42.07
CA LEU A 15 0.72 3.36 -40.99
C LEU A 15 -0.29 3.30 -39.83
N PRO A 16 -1.61 2.98 -40.01
CA PRO A 16 -2.53 2.94 -38.88
C PRO A 16 -2.23 1.77 -37.92
N HIS A 17 -1.63 0.69 -38.41
CA HIS A 17 -1.36 -0.49 -37.60
C HIS A 17 -0.21 -0.24 -36.60
N LEU A 18 0.81 0.51 -37.00
CA LEU A 18 1.93 0.87 -36.11
C LEU A 18 1.46 1.85 -35.03
N HIS A 19 0.60 2.81 -35.39
CA HIS A 19 0.04 3.77 -34.44
C HIS A 19 -0.90 3.09 -33.43
N LEU A 20 -1.67 2.10 -33.87
CA LEU A 20 -2.50 1.30 -32.98
C LEU A 20 -1.66 0.45 -32.02
N LEU A 21 -0.61 -0.21 -32.51
CA LEU A 21 0.35 -0.96 -31.68
C LEU A 21 1.04 -0.05 -30.65
N PHE A 22 1.41 1.17 -31.05
CA PHE A 22 2.00 2.16 -30.16
C PHE A 22 1.02 2.59 -29.06
N LEU A 23 -0.26 2.83 -29.39
CA LEU A 23 -1.29 3.15 -28.40
C LEU A 23 -1.55 2.00 -27.43
N ILE A 24 -1.59 0.76 -27.92
CA ILE A 24 -1.73 -0.44 -27.08
C ILE A 24 -0.53 -0.57 -26.14
N PHE A 25 0.69 -0.39 -26.66
CA PHE A 25 1.92 -0.45 -25.86
C PHE A 25 1.97 0.62 -24.77
N VAL A 26 1.62 1.87 -25.10
CA VAL A 26 1.52 2.97 -24.13
C VAL A 26 0.43 2.68 -23.08
N SER A 27 -0.71 2.13 -23.48
CA SER A 27 -1.77 1.76 -22.54
C SER A 27 -1.33 0.68 -21.54
N TYR A 28 -0.52 -0.29 -21.98
CA TYR A 28 0.06 -1.31 -21.12
C TYR A 28 1.12 -0.76 -20.15
N LEU A 29 1.88 0.26 -20.56
CA LEU A 29 2.86 0.94 -19.71
C LEU A 29 2.20 1.83 -18.63
N VAL A 30 1.08 2.46 -18.95
CA VAL A 30 0.34 3.33 -18.02
C VAL A 30 -0.49 2.51 -17.02
N VAL A 31 -0.98 1.33 -17.41
CA VAL A 31 -1.71 0.41 -16.52
C VAL A 31 -0.73 -0.55 -15.86
N THR A 32 0.10 -0.03 -14.95
CA THR A 32 0.61 -0.87 -13.86
C THR A 32 -0.32 -0.68 -12.68
N PRO A 33 -1.11 -1.70 -12.26
CA PRO A 33 -1.74 -1.61 -10.97
C PRO A 33 -0.60 -1.50 -9.95
N SER A 34 -0.52 -0.39 -9.23
CA SER A 34 0.28 -0.32 -8.01
C SER A 34 -0.39 -1.26 -6.99
N GLY A 35 -0.21 -2.56 -7.18
CA GLY A 35 -0.72 -3.64 -6.34
C GLY A 35 0.03 -3.73 -5.01
N GLY A 36 0.62 -2.63 -4.54
CA GLY A 36 0.95 -2.50 -3.14
C GLY A 36 -0.36 -2.43 -2.41
N LYS A 37 -0.78 -3.55 -1.79
CA LYS A 37 -1.66 -3.45 -0.63
C LYS A 37 -1.01 -2.42 0.28
N ALA A 38 -1.56 -1.21 0.36
CA ALA A 38 -1.23 -0.33 1.45
C ALA A 38 -1.57 -1.14 2.69
N GLU A 39 -0.55 -1.63 3.40
CA GLU A 39 -0.80 -2.35 4.64
C GLU A 39 -1.51 -1.35 5.53
N GLU A 40 -2.80 -1.61 5.80
CA GLU A 40 -3.56 -0.78 6.71
C GLU A 40 -2.82 -0.72 8.05
N GLU A 41 -2.70 0.50 8.59
CA GLU A 41 -2.08 0.68 9.89
C GLU A 41 -2.85 -0.17 10.93
N PRO A 42 -2.19 -1.05 11.69
CA PRO A 42 -2.81 -1.77 12.79
C PRO A 42 -3.46 -0.82 13.79
N VAL A 43 -4.62 -1.21 14.33
CA VAL A 43 -5.38 -0.43 15.32
C VAL A 43 -4.59 -0.11 16.60
N GLY A 44 -3.52 -0.86 16.87
CA GLY A 44 -2.63 -0.65 18.01
C GLY A 44 -1.53 -1.71 18.04
N TYR A 45 -0.39 -1.35 18.61
CA TYR A 45 0.77 -2.25 18.74
C TYR A 45 0.97 -2.80 20.16
N GLY A 46 0.15 -2.36 21.12
CA GLY A 46 0.21 -2.83 22.51
C GLY A 46 1.36 -2.24 23.33
N TYR A 47 1.64 -2.87 24.47
CA TYR A 47 2.57 -2.37 25.49
C TYR A 47 3.58 -3.44 25.92
N THR A 48 4.78 -3.00 26.27
CA THR A 48 5.80 -3.81 26.93
C THR A 48 5.86 -3.50 28.43
N VAL A 49 6.32 -4.47 29.23
CA VAL A 49 6.53 -4.27 30.67
C VAL A 49 7.85 -3.53 30.89
N ARG A 50 7.78 -2.35 31.50
CA ARG A 50 8.96 -1.55 31.88
C ARG A 50 9.49 -1.93 33.25
N SER A 51 8.60 -2.13 34.22
CA SER A 51 8.97 -2.59 35.55
C SER A 51 7.79 -3.25 36.27
N ILE A 52 8.10 -4.05 37.27
CA ILE A 52 7.13 -4.71 38.15
C ILE A 52 7.55 -4.42 39.59
N THR A 53 6.58 -4.05 40.42
CA THR A 53 6.74 -3.93 41.87
C THR A 53 5.69 -4.77 42.54
N VAL A 54 6.08 -5.45 43.61
CA VAL A 54 5.15 -6.22 44.45
C VAL A 54 5.13 -5.56 45.84
N SER A 55 3.94 -5.25 46.34
CA SER A 55 3.71 -4.61 47.64
C SER A 55 2.72 -5.40 48.49
N ASP A 56 2.43 -4.89 49.69
CA ASP A 56 1.44 -5.44 50.62
C ASP A 56 1.66 -6.93 50.95
N TYR A 57 2.87 -7.27 51.38
CA TYR A 57 3.26 -8.64 51.71
C TYR A 57 3.05 -9.64 50.57
N GLY A 58 3.19 -9.19 49.31
CA GLY A 58 3.03 -10.05 48.14
C GLY A 58 1.62 -10.07 47.55
N LYS A 59 0.69 -9.28 48.10
CA LYS A 59 -0.71 -9.28 47.68
C LYS A 59 -1.02 -8.35 46.53
N VAL A 60 -0.19 -7.34 46.28
CA VAL A 60 -0.45 -6.36 45.22
C VAL A 60 0.70 -6.36 44.24
N LEU A 61 0.40 -6.52 42.96
CA LEU A 61 1.34 -6.40 41.85
C LEU A 61 1.03 -5.14 41.06
N THR A 62 2.03 -4.28 40.92
CA THR A 62 1.97 -3.07 40.09
C THR A 62 2.97 -3.19 38.96
N ALA A 63 2.50 -3.19 37.72
CA ALA A 63 3.33 -3.17 36.53
C ALA A 63 3.25 -1.80 35.84
N HIS A 64 4.40 -1.23 35.52
CA HIS A 64 4.48 -0.06 34.65
C HIS A 64 4.70 -0.52 33.22
N LEU A 65 3.83 -0.10 32.32
CA LEU A 65 3.83 -0.51 30.92
C LEU A 65 4.20 0.69 30.03
N GLN A 66 4.95 0.42 28.96
CA GLN A 66 5.37 1.40 27.97
C GLN A 66 4.84 1.00 26.58
N LEU A 67 4.30 1.98 25.85
CA LEU A 67 3.81 1.78 24.49
C LEU A 67 4.93 1.27 23.56
N ILE A 68 4.65 0.23 22.77
CA ILE A 68 5.64 -0.38 21.85
C ILE A 68 5.85 0.51 20.62
N LYS A 69 4.75 0.94 20.01
CA LYS A 69 4.72 1.81 18.83
C LYS A 69 3.36 2.52 18.80
N THR A 70 3.35 3.76 18.32
CA THR A 70 2.12 4.56 18.14
C THR A 70 1.31 4.06 16.95
N SER A 71 -0.01 4.00 17.12
CA SER A 71 -1.02 3.96 16.06
C SER A 71 -1.80 5.27 16.03
N SER A 72 -2.28 5.66 14.84
CA SER A 72 -3.14 6.85 14.67
C SER A 72 -4.62 6.53 14.43
N VAL A 73 -4.97 5.24 14.33
CA VAL A 73 -6.27 4.75 13.82
C VAL A 73 -7.48 5.27 14.62
N PHE A 74 -7.36 5.34 15.95
CA PHE A 74 -8.42 5.84 16.84
C PHE A 74 -8.00 7.05 17.68
N GLY A 75 -6.99 7.79 17.20
CA GLY A 75 -6.37 8.90 17.91
C GLY A 75 -5.07 8.53 18.63
N PRO A 76 -4.46 9.47 19.36
CA PRO A 76 -3.15 9.26 19.97
C PRO A 76 -3.17 8.21 21.11
N ASP A 77 -2.20 7.29 21.07
CA ASP A 77 -2.01 6.31 22.13
C ASP A 77 -1.50 6.92 23.45
N ILE A 78 -1.87 6.27 24.57
CA ILE A 78 -1.33 6.58 25.89
C ILE A 78 0.08 5.96 26.00
N HIS A 79 1.08 6.74 26.40
CA HIS A 79 2.46 6.26 26.37
C HIS A 79 2.85 5.39 27.57
N ASN A 80 2.30 5.69 28.74
CA ASN A 80 2.65 5.03 30.00
C ASN A 80 1.37 4.59 30.74
N LEU A 81 1.31 3.32 31.12
CA LEU A 81 0.21 2.77 31.91
C LEU A 81 0.73 2.21 33.24
N SER A 82 -0.15 2.21 34.25
CA SER A 82 0.05 1.46 35.49
C SER A 82 -1.06 0.42 35.60
N LEU A 83 -0.67 -0.85 35.61
CA LEU A 83 -1.57 -2.00 35.78
C LEU A 83 -1.42 -2.51 37.22
N ILE A 84 -2.52 -2.60 37.95
CA ILE A 84 -2.54 -3.03 39.36
C ILE A 84 -3.41 -4.30 39.48
N ALA A 85 -2.87 -5.34 40.10
CA ALA A 85 -3.57 -6.59 40.41
C ALA A 85 -3.48 -6.90 41.92
N ARG A 86 -4.53 -7.53 42.47
CA ARG A 86 -4.65 -7.90 43.89
C ARG A 86 -5.11 -9.35 44.05
#